data_AF-A0A2E9QRC1-F1
#
_entry.id   AF-A0A2E9QRC1-F1
#
_cell.length_a   1.000
_cell.length_b   1.000
_cell.length_c   1.000
_cell.angle_alpha   90.00
_cell.angle_beta   90.00
_cell.angle_gamma   90.00
#
_symmetry.space_group_name_H-M   'P 1'
#
loop_
_entity.id
_entity.type
_entity.pdbx_description
1 polymer ?
#
loop_
_entity_poly.entity_id
_entity_poly.type
_entity_poly.pdbx_seq_one_letter_code
_entity_poly.pdbx_strand_id
1 'polypeptide(L)'
;MSVFKRISRLFKSYLNAWISKAEDPEKILEQVVIDMRQQLRDAQQRVASAIADEKRLQKQMMEAEKQSASWEKKAMRAVQLDNDDLAREALKRKAQYDELASEYRKQWGLQKAAVEHLKTSLHELNQKIEEAARQKEILIARKKRAEAQKMIQDTMVGMSDNSAFETLERMSKRVDGMEAEAEAYNEVSAEIKEQTLEERFRQLEDEQPAEQDEALAALKARMNAVETQQNKETVKQAELEKIPVLQED
;
A
#
# COMPACT_ATOMS: atom_id res chain seq x y z
N MET A 1 43.00 -13.48 10.61
CA MET A 1 41.85 -14.04 9.87
C MET A 1 40.60 -13.35 10.35
N SER A 2 39.98 -12.54 9.48
CA SER A 2 39.01 -11.53 9.89
C SER A 2 37.70 -12.13 10.42
N VAL A 3 37.20 -11.57 11.53
CA VAL A 3 35.87 -11.82 12.12
C VAL A 3 34.77 -11.72 11.05
N PHE A 4 34.98 -10.84 10.06
CA PHE A 4 34.21 -10.72 8.83
C PHE A 4 34.00 -12.04 8.08
N LYS A 5 35.04 -12.87 7.91
CA LYS A 5 34.98 -14.14 7.18
C LYS A 5 34.23 -15.23 7.95
N ARG A 6 33.98 -15.03 9.24
CA ARG A 6 33.17 -15.90 10.10
C ARG A 6 31.72 -15.42 10.12
N ILE A 7 31.48 -14.12 10.35
CA ILE A 7 30.14 -13.53 10.34
C ILE A 7 29.50 -13.62 8.94
N SER A 8 30.20 -13.23 7.87
CA SER A 8 29.71 -13.35 6.49
C SER A 8 29.37 -14.79 6.10
N ARG A 9 30.13 -15.76 6.62
CA ARG A 9 29.94 -17.18 6.32
C ARG A 9 28.72 -17.73 7.06
N LEU A 10 28.50 -17.29 8.31
CA LEU A 10 27.30 -17.59 9.07
C LEU A 10 26.06 -16.96 8.44
N PHE A 11 26.12 -15.70 8.00
CA PHE A 11 25.01 -15.02 7.31
C PHE A 11 24.68 -15.66 5.95
N LYS A 12 25.68 -15.97 5.12
CA LYS A 12 25.47 -16.66 3.84
C LYS A 12 24.90 -18.07 4.02
N SER A 13 25.35 -18.82 5.04
CA SER A 13 24.82 -20.16 5.30
C SER A 13 23.40 -20.15 5.87
N TYR A 14 23.04 -19.14 6.68
CA TYR A 14 21.68 -19.00 7.23
C TYR A 14 20.67 -18.58 6.15
N LEU A 15 21.01 -17.62 5.28
CA LEU A 15 20.12 -17.15 4.22
C LEU A 15 19.81 -18.23 3.19
N ASN A 16 20.81 -19.02 2.77
CA ASN A 16 20.60 -20.07 1.77
C ASN A 16 19.70 -21.21 2.26
N ALA A 17 19.69 -21.52 3.56
CA ALA A 17 18.88 -22.62 4.11
C ALA A 17 17.43 -22.21 4.43
N TRP A 18 17.19 -20.93 4.74
CA TRP A 18 15.87 -20.40 5.11
C TRP A 18 15.03 -19.97 3.91
N ILE A 19 15.64 -19.48 2.83
CA ILE A 19 14.91 -19.05 1.62
C ILE A 19 14.10 -20.18 0.98
N SER A 20 14.54 -21.43 1.14
CA SER A 20 13.90 -22.61 0.57
C SER A 20 12.76 -23.21 1.41
N LYS A 21 12.54 -22.71 2.64
CA LYS A 21 11.61 -23.33 3.62
C LYS A 21 10.67 -22.36 4.35
N ALA A 22 10.81 -21.06 4.12
CA ALA A 22 10.06 -20.04 4.83
C ALA A 22 8.70 -19.76 4.17
N GLU A 23 7.61 -19.84 4.94
CA GLU A 23 6.26 -19.39 4.55
C GLU A 23 6.20 -17.86 4.30
N ASP A 24 7.05 -17.07 4.99
CA ASP A 24 7.16 -15.63 4.74
C ASP A 24 8.60 -15.12 4.92
N PRO A 25 9.37 -14.93 3.82
CA PRO A 25 10.75 -14.44 3.89
C PRO A 25 10.86 -13.00 4.39
N GLU A 26 9.80 -12.20 4.33
CA GLU A 26 9.79 -10.80 4.79
C GLU A 26 9.92 -10.72 6.31
N LYS A 27 9.10 -11.49 7.04
CA LYS A 27 9.14 -11.58 8.50
C LYS A 27 10.49 -12.08 9.03
N ILE A 28 11.11 -13.03 8.35
CA ILE A 28 12.42 -13.55 8.77
C ILE A 28 13.50 -12.50 8.61
N LEU A 29 13.54 -11.78 7.48
CA LEU A 29 14.52 -10.72 7.28
C LEU A 29 14.33 -9.58 8.29
N GLU A 30 13.08 -9.27 8.63
CA GLU A 30 12.77 -8.30 9.68
C GLU A 30 13.24 -8.77 11.07
N GLN A 31 12.94 -10.02 11.43
CA GLN A 31 13.37 -10.60 12.70
C GLN A 31 14.90 -10.63 12.83
N VAL A 32 15.62 -10.99 11.77
CA VAL A 32 17.09 -10.99 11.77
C VAL A 32 17.65 -9.61 12.10
N VAL A 33 17.10 -8.54 11.51
CA VAL A 33 17.54 -7.17 11.81
C VAL A 33 17.21 -6.77 13.25
N ILE A 34 16.06 -7.19 13.78
CA ILE A 34 15.68 -6.98 15.18
C ILE A 34 16.67 -7.67 16.13
N ASP A 35 17.00 -8.93 15.88
CA ASP A 35 17.94 -9.72 16.68
C ASP A 35 19.34 -9.10 16.64
N MET A 36 19.80 -8.69 15.46
CA MET A 36 21.07 -7.97 15.31
C MET A 36 21.10 -6.67 16.12
N ARG A 37 20.01 -5.90 16.11
CA ARG A 37 19.89 -4.67 16.92
C ARG A 37 19.87 -4.95 18.42
N GLN A 38 19.26 -6.07 18.85
CA GLN A 38 19.34 -6.51 20.25
C GLN A 38 20.78 -6.87 20.63
N GLN A 39 21.48 -7.65 19.81
CA GLN A 39 22.89 -7.99 20.04
C GLN A 39 23.78 -6.76 20.07
N LEU A 40 23.50 -5.74 19.26
CA LEU A 40 24.19 -4.45 19.31
C LEU A 40 24.02 -3.76 20.66
N ARG A 41 22.80 -3.75 21.22
CA ARG A 41 22.53 -3.20 22.56
C ARG A 41 23.30 -3.95 23.64
N ASP A 42 23.32 -5.28 23.57
CA ASP A 42 24.06 -6.10 24.53
C ASP A 42 25.58 -5.86 24.42
N ALA A 43 26.08 -5.71 23.19
CA ALA A 43 27.47 -5.34 22.95
C ALA A 43 27.80 -3.93 23.51
N GLN A 44 26.92 -2.95 23.30
CA GLN A 44 27.04 -1.60 23.87
C GLN A 44 27.17 -1.64 25.40
N GLN A 45 26.33 -2.44 26.08
CA GLN A 45 26.40 -2.60 27.53
C GLN A 45 27.74 -3.18 27.98
N ARG A 46 28.23 -4.23 27.30
CA ARG A 46 29.53 -4.85 27.62
C ARG A 46 30.70 -3.88 27.40
N VAL A 47 30.67 -3.09 26.32
CA VAL A 47 31.68 -2.06 26.07
C VAL A 47 31.60 -0.95 27.12
N ALA A 48 30.40 -0.56 27.57
CA ALA A 48 30.25 0.39 28.67
C ALA A 48 30.85 -0.12 29.98
N SER A 49 30.66 -1.41 30.31
CA SER A 49 31.33 -2.03 31.47
C SER A 49 32.85 -1.99 31.34
N ALA A 50 33.40 -2.30 30.16
CA ALA A 50 34.84 -2.24 29.92
C ALA A 50 35.42 -0.81 30.06
N ILE A 51 34.67 0.21 29.61
CA ILE A 51 35.00 1.63 29.81
C ILE A 51 34.95 1.99 31.30
N ALA A 52 33.97 1.48 32.05
CA ALA A 52 33.89 1.72 33.49
C ALA A 52 35.11 1.14 34.23
N ASP A 53 35.55 -0.06 33.85
CA ASP A 53 36.76 -0.67 34.38
C ASP A 53 38.03 0.12 34.02
N GLU A 54 38.13 0.62 32.78
CA GLU A 54 39.21 1.52 32.37
C GLU A 54 39.26 2.78 33.26
N LYS A 55 38.12 3.44 33.48
CA LYS A 55 38.03 4.62 34.34
C LYS A 55 38.37 4.33 35.79
N ARG A 56 38.01 3.13 36.28
CA ARG A 56 38.37 2.70 37.64
C ARG A 56 39.88 2.53 37.79
N LEU A 57 40.54 1.88 36.84
CA LEU A 57 42.00 1.76 36.80
C LEU A 57 42.67 3.13 36.71
N GLN A 58 42.16 4.02 35.86
CA GLN A 58 42.66 5.39 35.74
C GLN A 58 42.57 6.13 37.08
N LYS A 59 41.45 6.01 37.79
CA LYS A 59 41.28 6.64 39.11
C LYS A 59 42.26 6.08 40.13
N GLN A 60 42.46 4.77 40.17
CA GLN A 60 43.42 4.12 41.07
C GLN A 60 44.86 4.56 40.78
N MET A 61 45.23 4.68 39.51
CA MET A 61 46.52 5.23 39.08
C MET A 61 46.71 6.66 39.59
N MET A 62 45.74 7.54 39.34
CA MET A 62 45.81 8.95 39.78
C MET A 62 45.86 9.09 41.30
N GLU A 63 45.16 8.21 42.03
CA GLU A 63 45.19 8.20 43.48
C GLU A 63 46.56 7.77 44.02
N ALA A 64 47.18 6.73 43.44
CA ALA A 64 48.53 6.31 43.78
C ALA A 64 49.58 7.39 43.49
N GLU A 65 49.47 8.07 42.34
CA GLU A 65 50.31 9.22 42.00
C GLU A 65 50.16 10.36 43.01
N LYS A 66 48.93 10.67 43.42
CA LYS A 66 48.66 11.69 44.43
C LYS A 66 49.25 11.33 45.79
N GLN A 67 49.18 10.06 46.19
CA GLN A 67 49.80 9.59 47.43
C GLN A 67 51.32 9.69 47.37
N SER A 68 51.94 9.30 46.25
CA SER A 68 53.38 9.46 46.03
C SER A 68 53.80 10.93 46.18
N ALA A 69 53.11 11.85 45.50
CA ALA A 69 53.39 13.29 45.60
C ALA A 69 53.16 13.84 47.02
N SER A 70 52.24 13.28 47.80
CA SER A 70 52.05 13.65 49.20
C SER A 70 53.22 13.21 50.07
N TRP A 71 53.72 11.97 49.88
CA TRP A 71 54.89 11.47 50.60
C TRP A 71 56.17 12.21 50.21
N GLU A 72 56.32 12.61 48.96
CA GLU A 72 57.39 13.49 48.50
C GLU A 72 57.38 14.83 49.25
N LYS A 73 56.21 15.47 49.37
CA LYS A 73 56.06 16.72 50.16
C LYS A 73 56.42 16.53 51.63
N LYS A 74 56.05 15.39 52.23
CA LYS A 74 56.42 15.07 53.61
C LYS A 74 57.92 14.84 53.75
N ALA A 75 58.55 14.14 52.80
CA ALA A 75 60.00 13.94 52.77
C ALA A 75 60.74 15.28 52.67
N MET A 76 60.33 16.16 51.76
CA MET A 76 60.90 17.51 51.63
C MET A 76 60.81 18.31 52.93
N ARG A 77 59.66 18.25 53.61
CA ARG A 77 59.49 18.93 54.91
C ARG A 77 60.38 18.31 56.01
N ALA A 78 60.54 17.00 56.03
CA ALA A 78 61.43 16.34 57.00
C ALA A 78 62.90 16.74 56.80
N VAL A 79 63.35 16.85 55.54
CA VAL A 79 64.69 17.35 55.19
C VAL A 79 64.87 18.81 55.62
N GLN A 80 63.85 19.66 55.42
CA GLN A 80 63.89 21.07 55.89
C GLN A 80 64.00 21.21 57.41
N LEU A 81 63.63 20.17 58.16
CA LEU A 81 63.71 20.11 59.62
C LEU A 81 64.92 19.29 60.11
N ASP A 82 65.88 18.99 59.23
CA ASP A 82 67.08 18.19 59.50
C ASP A 82 66.78 16.81 60.11
N ASN A 83 65.61 16.23 59.77
CA ASN A 83 65.20 14.91 60.24
C ASN A 83 65.31 13.86 59.12
N ASP A 84 66.54 13.39 58.92
CA ASP A 84 66.90 12.46 57.83
C ASP A 84 66.28 11.07 57.97
N ASP A 85 66.00 10.61 59.19
CA ASP A 85 65.36 9.31 59.42
C ASP A 85 63.90 9.36 58.94
N LEU A 86 63.16 10.41 59.31
CA LEU A 86 61.78 10.61 58.87
C LEU A 86 61.70 10.87 57.35
N ALA A 87 62.68 11.58 56.79
CA ALA A 87 62.79 11.78 55.35
C ALA A 87 62.98 10.45 54.60
N ARG A 88 63.87 9.56 55.09
CA ARG A 88 64.10 8.23 54.51
C ARG A 88 62.84 7.35 54.57
N GLU A 89 62.10 7.38 55.68
CA GLU A 89 60.82 6.65 55.77
C GLU A 89 59.77 7.17 54.79
N ALA A 90 59.63 8.49 54.67
CA ALA A 90 58.71 9.11 53.72
C ALA A 90 59.08 8.77 52.26
N LEU A 91 60.37 8.78 51.92
CA LEU A 91 60.85 8.36 50.60
C LEU A 91 60.60 6.88 50.33
N LYS A 92 60.72 6.00 51.34
CA LYS A 92 60.36 4.58 51.20
C LYS A 92 58.88 4.41 50.87
N ARG A 93 58.00 5.17 51.53
CA ARG A 93 56.56 5.17 51.23
C ARG A 93 56.28 5.73 49.84
N LYS A 94 56.93 6.83 49.44
CA LYS A 94 56.85 7.39 48.09
C LYS A 94 57.19 6.32 47.04
N ALA A 95 58.31 5.61 47.20
CA ALA A 95 58.74 4.57 46.27
C ALA A 95 57.71 3.44 46.12
N GLN A 96 57.05 3.03 47.21
CA GLN A 96 55.96 2.04 47.16
C GLN A 96 54.76 2.54 46.34
N TYR A 97 54.36 3.80 46.52
CA TYR A 97 53.26 4.37 45.73
C TYR A 97 53.65 4.66 44.28
N ASP A 98 54.91 4.98 44.00
CA ASP A 98 55.43 5.12 42.63
C ASP A 98 55.39 3.79 41.88
N GLU A 99 55.79 2.70 42.53
CA GLU A 99 55.69 1.35 41.96
C GLU A 99 54.23 0.96 41.70
N LEU A 100 53.34 1.21 42.66
CA LEU A 100 51.91 0.95 42.52
C LEU A 100 51.27 1.78 41.38
N ALA A 101 51.64 3.06 41.27
CA ALA A 101 51.19 3.93 40.18
C ALA A 101 51.69 3.43 38.82
N SER A 102 52.94 2.97 38.74
CA SER A 102 53.52 2.38 37.53
C SER A 102 52.77 1.12 37.09
N GLU A 103 52.42 0.25 38.04
CA GLU A 103 51.66 -0.96 37.76
C GLU A 103 50.24 -0.65 37.26
N TYR A 104 49.51 0.24 37.95
CA TYR A 104 48.20 0.68 37.48
C TYR A 104 48.27 1.37 36.12
N ARG A 105 49.33 2.13 35.83
CA ARG A 105 49.53 2.78 34.53
C ARG A 105 49.67 1.76 33.40
N LYS A 106 50.42 0.67 33.62
CA LYS A 106 50.53 -0.43 32.65
C LYS A 106 49.18 -1.08 32.39
N GLN A 107 48.46 -1.44 33.46
CA GLN A 107 47.14 -2.07 33.37
C GLN A 107 46.12 -1.16 32.68
N TRP A 108 46.09 0.13 33.04
CA TRP A 108 45.25 1.12 32.38
C TRP A 108 45.58 1.26 30.89
N GLY A 109 46.87 1.29 30.52
CA GLY A 109 47.29 1.34 29.12
C GLY A 109 46.79 0.16 28.28
N LEU A 110 46.90 -1.06 28.82
CA LEU A 110 46.38 -2.26 28.17
C LEU A 110 44.85 -2.22 28.04
N GLN A 111 44.16 -1.86 29.13
CA GLN A 111 42.69 -1.78 29.13
C GLN A 111 42.17 -0.70 28.18
N LYS A 112 42.81 0.47 28.16
CA LYS A 112 42.48 1.57 27.25
C LYS A 112 42.61 1.14 25.79
N ALA A 113 43.72 0.47 25.43
CA ALA A 113 43.90 -0.05 24.07
C ALA A 113 42.79 -1.07 23.70
N ALA A 114 42.44 -1.96 24.63
CA ALA A 114 41.35 -2.91 24.42
C ALA A 114 39.99 -2.21 24.26
N VAL A 115 39.70 -1.19 25.07
CA VAL A 115 38.47 -0.39 24.99
C VAL A 115 38.37 0.36 23.66
N GLU A 116 39.45 0.97 23.18
CA GLU A 116 39.45 1.64 21.88
C GLU A 116 39.17 0.65 20.73
N HIS A 117 39.80 -0.52 20.76
CA HIS A 117 39.49 -1.58 19.78
C HIS A 117 38.02 -2.01 19.83
N LEU A 118 37.46 -2.15 21.04
CA LEU A 118 36.05 -2.51 21.23
C LEU A 118 35.10 -1.42 20.70
N LYS A 119 35.42 -0.13 20.90
CA LYS A 119 34.65 1.00 20.36
C LYS A 119 34.64 0.99 18.84
N THR A 120 35.79 0.78 18.21
CA THR A 120 35.89 0.66 16.74
C THR A 120 35.08 -0.52 16.24
N SER A 121 35.22 -1.69 16.85
CA SER A 121 34.47 -2.90 16.48
C SER A 121 32.95 -2.70 16.63
N LEU A 122 32.52 -1.98 17.65
CA LEU A 122 31.12 -1.66 17.89
C LEU A 122 30.56 -0.71 16.82
N HIS A 123 31.37 0.28 16.39
CA HIS A 123 31.02 1.17 15.29
C HIS A 123 30.87 0.41 13.97
N GLU A 124 31.81 -0.48 13.66
CA GLU A 124 31.75 -1.36 12.48
C GLU A 124 30.52 -2.27 12.51
N LEU A 125 30.21 -2.84 13.67
CA LEU A 125 29.01 -3.67 13.85
C LEU A 125 27.75 -2.86 13.56
N ASN A 126 27.64 -1.63 14.08
CA ASN A 126 26.50 -0.75 13.81
C ASN A 126 26.35 -0.45 12.31
N GLN A 127 27.44 -0.08 11.63
CA GLN A 127 27.43 0.16 10.18
C GLN A 127 26.96 -1.07 9.40
N LYS A 128 27.40 -2.27 9.80
CA LYS A 128 27.00 -3.54 9.19
C LYS A 128 25.52 -3.86 9.39
N ILE A 129 24.97 -3.54 10.56
CA ILE A 129 23.54 -3.71 10.85
C ILE A 129 22.70 -2.77 9.98
N GLU A 130 23.13 -1.52 9.82
CA GLU A 130 22.47 -0.56 8.94
C GLU A 130 22.55 -1.00 7.46
N GLU A 131 23.67 -1.59 7.04
CA GLU A 131 23.80 -2.20 5.71
C GLU A 131 22.82 -3.37 5.52
N ALA A 132 22.73 -4.27 6.50
CA ALA A 132 21.79 -5.39 6.48
C ALA A 132 20.32 -4.91 6.45
N ALA A 133 19.99 -3.86 7.20
CA ALA A 133 18.66 -3.26 7.19
C ALA A 133 18.30 -2.70 5.80
N ARG A 134 19.22 -2.01 5.12
CA ARG A 134 19.01 -1.57 3.73
C ARG A 134 18.85 -2.72 2.75
N GLN A 135 19.65 -3.77 2.89
CA GLN A 135 19.54 -4.97 2.04
C GLN A 135 18.20 -5.66 2.22
N LYS A 136 17.68 -5.75 3.46
CA LYS A 136 16.33 -6.23 3.75
C LYS A 136 15.29 -5.44 2.94
N GLU A 137 15.29 -4.11 3.00
CA GLU A 137 14.30 -3.28 2.27
C GLU A 137 14.34 -3.54 0.75
N ILE A 138 15.54 -3.67 0.19
CA ILE A 138 15.71 -4.01 -1.24
C ILE A 138 15.12 -5.39 -1.56
N LEU A 139 15.33 -6.38 -0.70
CA LEU A 139 14.80 -7.73 -0.90
C LEU A 139 13.27 -7.76 -0.81
N ILE A 140 12.69 -7.03 0.14
CA ILE A 140 11.23 -6.89 0.28
C ILE A 140 10.63 -6.23 -0.97
N ALA A 141 11.23 -5.13 -1.45
CA ALA A 141 10.76 -4.46 -2.66
C ALA A 141 10.84 -5.37 -3.90
N ARG A 142 11.90 -6.18 -4.02
CA ARG A 142 12.04 -7.17 -5.10
C ARG A 142 10.99 -8.28 -5.01
N LYS A 143 10.69 -8.78 -3.81
CA LYS A 143 9.62 -9.75 -3.56
C LYS A 143 8.28 -9.20 -4.05
N LYS A 144 7.90 -8.00 -3.59
CA LYS A 144 6.65 -7.32 -3.99
C LYS A 144 6.54 -7.12 -5.50
N ARG A 145 7.64 -6.71 -6.15
CA ARG A 145 7.68 -6.59 -7.62
C ARG A 145 7.47 -7.93 -8.30
N ALA A 146 8.13 -9.00 -7.84
CA ALA A 146 7.99 -10.33 -8.42
C ALA A 146 6.56 -10.88 -8.24
N GLU A 147 5.94 -10.65 -7.07
CA GLU A 147 4.54 -11.00 -6.80
C GLU A 147 3.58 -10.26 -7.73
N ALA A 148 3.77 -8.96 -7.93
CA ALA A 148 2.96 -8.16 -8.87
C ALA A 148 3.11 -8.65 -10.32
N GLN A 149 4.34 -8.95 -10.76
CA GLN A 149 4.59 -9.51 -12.09
C GLN A 149 3.92 -10.87 -12.27
N LYS A 150 4.01 -11.74 -11.25
CA LYS A 150 3.33 -13.04 -11.27
C LYS A 150 1.82 -12.88 -11.34
N MET A 151 1.24 -12.00 -10.53
CA MET A 151 -0.20 -11.72 -10.54
C MET A 151 -0.68 -11.22 -11.91
N ILE A 152 0.07 -10.31 -12.55
CA ILE A 152 -0.24 -9.83 -13.91
C ILE A 152 -0.19 -10.98 -14.91
N GLN A 153 0.85 -11.82 -14.86
CA GLN A 153 0.99 -12.96 -15.75
C GLN A 153 -0.13 -13.99 -15.54
N ASP A 154 -0.44 -14.34 -14.29
CA ASP A 154 -1.52 -15.28 -13.95
C ASP A 154 -2.88 -14.74 -14.42
N THR A 155 -3.11 -13.43 -14.28
CA THR A 155 -4.32 -12.76 -14.79
C THR A 155 -4.37 -12.78 -16.32
N MET A 156 -3.26 -12.47 -17.01
CA MET A 156 -3.18 -12.52 -18.47
C MET A 156 -3.40 -13.94 -19.01
N VAL A 157 -2.86 -14.97 -18.35
CA VAL A 157 -3.12 -16.37 -18.71
C VAL A 157 -4.59 -16.72 -18.49
N GLY A 158 -5.17 -16.32 -17.36
CA GLY A 158 -6.61 -16.50 -17.10
C GLY A 158 -7.53 -15.75 -18.07
N MET A 159 -7.08 -14.61 -18.62
CA MET A 159 -7.78 -13.86 -19.67
C MET A 159 -7.59 -14.46 -21.07
N SER A 160 -6.47 -15.16 -21.30
CA SER A 160 -6.16 -15.86 -22.55
C SER A 160 -6.96 -17.17 -22.73
N ASP A 161 -7.67 -17.63 -21.70
CA ASP A 161 -8.77 -18.58 -21.88
C ASP A 161 -9.91 -17.85 -22.62
N ASN A 162 -9.82 -17.82 -23.96
CA ASN A 162 -10.59 -17.06 -24.96
C ASN A 162 -12.13 -16.96 -24.78
N SER A 163 -12.72 -17.67 -23.83
CA SER A 163 -14.18 -17.77 -23.67
C SER A 163 -14.86 -16.43 -23.34
N ALA A 164 -14.22 -15.54 -22.57
CA ALA A 164 -14.82 -14.27 -22.17
C ALA A 164 -14.78 -13.22 -23.30
N PHE A 165 -13.65 -13.09 -23.99
CA PHE A 165 -13.51 -12.17 -25.12
C PHE A 165 -14.31 -12.63 -26.36
N GLU A 166 -14.34 -13.93 -26.66
CA GLU A 166 -15.20 -14.47 -27.73
C GLU A 166 -16.70 -14.25 -27.44
N THR A 167 -17.11 -14.36 -26.17
CA THR A 167 -18.50 -14.12 -25.78
C THR A 167 -18.86 -12.65 -25.90
N LEU A 168 -17.97 -11.73 -25.51
CA LEU A 168 -18.13 -10.29 -25.74
C LEU A 168 -18.23 -9.96 -27.23
N GLU A 169 -17.38 -10.56 -28.08
CA GLU A 169 -17.44 -10.33 -29.53
C GLU A 169 -18.74 -10.86 -30.14
N ARG A 170 -19.23 -12.04 -29.72
CA ARG A 170 -20.54 -12.57 -30.16
C ARG A 170 -21.70 -11.68 -29.73
N MET A 171 -21.66 -11.15 -28.51
CA MET A 171 -22.69 -10.21 -28.04
C MET A 171 -22.62 -8.89 -28.80
N SER A 172 -21.43 -8.36 -29.08
CA SER A 172 -21.25 -7.15 -29.90
C SER A 172 -21.89 -7.32 -31.27
N LYS A 173 -21.55 -8.39 -32.01
CA LYS A 173 -22.14 -8.66 -33.33
C LYS A 173 -23.66 -8.80 -33.31
N ARG A 174 -24.22 -9.32 -32.21
CA ARG A 174 -25.67 -9.44 -32.04
C ARG A 174 -26.33 -8.08 -31.80
N VAL A 175 -25.70 -7.22 -31.00
CA VAL A 175 -26.18 -5.85 -30.78
C VAL A 175 -26.09 -5.05 -32.09
N ASP A 176 -24.96 -5.12 -32.79
CA ASP A 176 -24.79 -4.46 -34.09
C ASP A 176 -25.87 -4.88 -35.11
N GLY A 177 -26.22 -6.17 -35.14
CA GLY A 177 -27.31 -6.68 -35.97
C GLY A 177 -28.69 -6.15 -35.56
N MET A 178 -28.97 -6.05 -34.26
CA MET A 178 -30.22 -5.46 -33.77
C MET A 178 -30.31 -3.96 -34.08
N GLU A 179 -29.20 -3.24 -33.99
CA GLU A 179 -29.13 -1.83 -34.37
C GLU A 179 -29.35 -1.64 -35.87
N ALA A 180 -28.70 -2.46 -36.71
CA ALA A 180 -28.89 -2.43 -38.16
C ALA A 180 -30.33 -2.80 -38.57
N GLU A 181 -30.96 -3.78 -37.90
CA GLU A 181 -32.38 -4.12 -38.12
C GLU A 181 -33.30 -2.97 -37.71
N ALA A 182 -33.02 -2.31 -36.58
CA ALA A 182 -33.80 -1.14 -36.14
C ALA A 182 -33.65 0.04 -37.09
N GLU A 183 -32.45 0.28 -37.62
CA GLU A 183 -32.16 1.31 -38.62
C GLU A 183 -32.90 1.02 -39.94
N ALA A 184 -32.84 -0.23 -40.43
CA ALA A 184 -33.58 -0.66 -41.61
C ALA A 184 -35.11 -0.53 -41.41
N TYR A 185 -35.63 -0.84 -40.23
CA TYR A 185 -37.06 -0.66 -39.92
C TYR A 185 -37.47 0.81 -39.93
N ASN A 186 -36.60 1.70 -39.43
CA ASN A 186 -36.83 3.14 -39.46
C ASN A 186 -36.77 3.70 -40.89
N GLU A 187 -35.85 3.23 -41.73
CA GLU A 187 -35.76 3.59 -43.15
C GLU A 187 -37.00 3.14 -43.92
N VAL A 188 -37.41 1.87 -43.79
CA VAL A 188 -38.64 1.34 -44.41
C VAL A 188 -39.87 2.10 -43.90
N SER A 189 -39.94 2.41 -42.61
CA SER A 189 -41.05 3.20 -42.05
C SER A 189 -41.07 4.65 -42.54
N ALA A 190 -39.90 5.24 -42.82
CA ALA A 190 -39.80 6.57 -43.42
C ALA A 190 -40.23 6.54 -44.89
N GLU A 191 -39.79 5.55 -45.65
CA GLU A 191 -40.16 5.36 -47.06
C GLU A 191 -41.66 5.05 -47.23
N ILE A 192 -42.25 4.23 -46.35
CA ILE A 192 -43.71 3.99 -46.35
C ILE A 192 -44.47 5.28 -46.04
N LYS A 193 -44.01 6.09 -45.08
CA LYS A 193 -44.63 7.39 -44.75
C LYS A 193 -44.55 8.37 -45.92
N GLU A 194 -43.43 8.40 -46.64
CA GLU A 194 -43.25 9.21 -47.85
C GLU A 194 -44.22 8.77 -48.95
N GLN A 195 -44.32 7.46 -49.22
CA GLN A 195 -45.30 6.91 -50.16
C GLN A 195 -46.75 7.24 -49.77
N THR A 196 -47.12 7.17 -48.48
CA THR A 196 -48.47 7.54 -48.04
C THR A 196 -48.74 9.05 -48.12
N LEU A 197 -47.70 9.89 -48.03
CA LEU A 197 -47.83 11.34 -48.18
C LEU A 197 -48.03 11.71 -49.65
N GLU A 198 -47.23 11.12 -50.55
CA GLU A 198 -47.34 11.28 -52.00
C GLU A 198 -48.72 10.81 -52.51
N GLU A 199 -49.23 9.68 -52.01
CA GLU A 199 -50.58 9.18 -52.33
C GLU A 199 -51.68 10.16 -51.89
N ARG A 200 -51.52 10.80 -50.73
CA ARG A 200 -52.46 11.81 -50.23
C ARG A 200 -52.41 13.11 -51.02
N PHE A 201 -51.24 13.53 -51.49
CA PHE A 201 -51.11 14.68 -52.39
C PHE A 201 -51.71 14.40 -53.77
N ARG A 202 -51.54 13.18 -54.29
CA ARG A 202 -52.15 12.76 -55.56
C ARG A 202 -53.67 12.74 -55.50
N GLN A 203 -54.25 12.29 -54.38
CA GLN A 203 -55.69 12.36 -54.14
C GLN A 203 -56.23 13.80 -54.02
N LEU A 204 -55.42 14.74 -53.53
CA LEU A 204 -55.79 16.15 -53.44
C LEU A 204 -55.70 16.88 -54.79
N GLU A 205 -54.85 16.43 -55.71
CA GLU A 205 -54.79 16.97 -57.08
C GLU A 205 -55.95 16.48 -57.97
N ASP A 206 -56.57 15.34 -57.65
CA ASP A 206 -57.69 14.78 -58.42
C ASP A 206 -59.08 15.35 -58.02
N GLU A 207 -59.21 16.10 -56.91
CA GLU A 207 -60.49 16.69 -56.48
C GLU A 207 -60.64 18.20 -56.82
N GLN A 208 -61.00 18.51 -58.08
CA GLN A 208 -62.10 19.41 -58.53
C GLN A 208 -61.99 19.82 -60.03
N PRO A 209 -63.10 20.13 -60.78
CA PRO A 209 -64.49 20.32 -60.35
C PRO A 209 -65.59 19.60 -61.20
N ALA A 210 -66.82 19.68 -60.69
CA ALA A 210 -68.14 19.56 -61.37
C ALA A 210 -68.88 18.22 -61.30
N GLU A 211 -69.76 18.07 -60.29
CA GLU A 211 -71.04 17.32 -60.37
C GLU A 211 -71.89 17.60 -59.10
N GLN A 212 -72.46 18.81 -59.02
CA GLN A 212 -73.36 19.22 -57.92
C GLN A 212 -74.86 19.20 -58.29
N ASP A 213 -75.25 18.84 -59.51
CA ASP A 213 -76.64 18.98 -59.96
C ASP A 213 -77.44 17.67 -60.08
N GLU A 214 -76.82 16.49 -60.01
CA GLU A 214 -77.53 15.21 -60.23
C GLU A 214 -77.99 14.52 -58.92
N ALA A 215 -77.25 14.69 -57.82
CA ALA A 215 -77.56 14.07 -56.53
C ALA A 215 -78.75 14.70 -55.79
N LEU A 216 -79.13 15.95 -56.12
CA LEU A 216 -80.25 16.65 -55.50
C LEU A 216 -81.62 16.21 -56.07
N ALA A 217 -81.65 15.68 -57.29
CA ALA A 217 -82.86 15.17 -57.94
C ALA A 217 -83.23 13.76 -57.45
N ALA A 218 -82.23 12.91 -57.18
CA ALA A 218 -82.43 11.54 -56.66
C ALA A 218 -82.93 11.51 -55.21
N LEU A 219 -82.59 12.52 -54.39
CA LEU A 219 -83.02 12.59 -52.99
C LEU A 219 -84.46 13.12 -52.82
N LYS A 220 -84.91 14.04 -53.69
CA LYS A 220 -86.29 14.58 -53.69
C LYS A 220 -87.33 13.55 -54.13
N ALA A 221 -86.96 12.59 -54.97
CA ALA A 221 -87.83 11.46 -55.34
C ALA A 221 -87.97 10.42 -54.22
N ARG A 222 -86.99 10.32 -53.31
CA ARG A 222 -87.01 9.41 -52.15
C ARG A 222 -87.78 9.95 -50.94
N MET A 223 -88.02 11.26 -50.86
CA MET A 223 -88.70 11.89 -49.71
C MET A 223 -90.23 11.94 -49.79
N ASN A 224 -90.86 11.64 -50.93
CA ASN A 224 -92.33 11.66 -51.09
C ASN A 224 -93.03 10.29 -50.88
N ALA A 225 -92.33 9.24 -50.48
CA ALA A 225 -92.88 7.87 -50.45
C ALA A 225 -93.02 7.24 -49.04
N VAL A 226 -92.63 7.92 -47.95
CA VAL A 226 -92.70 7.32 -46.58
C VAL A 226 -93.41 8.24 -45.57
N GLU A 227 -94.13 9.27 -46.05
CA GLU A 227 -95.05 10.10 -45.25
C GLU A 227 -96.41 9.44 -44.96
N THR A 228 -96.61 8.15 -45.28
CA THR A 228 -97.90 7.46 -45.11
C THR A 228 -97.90 6.31 -44.09
N GLN A 229 -96.85 6.13 -43.29
CA GLN A 229 -96.84 5.09 -42.23
C GLN A 229 -96.52 5.61 -40.82
N GLN A 230 -96.75 6.90 -40.55
CA GLN A 230 -97.12 7.35 -39.21
C GLN A 230 -98.62 7.09 -38.97
N ASN A 231 -99.05 5.84 -38.81
CA ASN A 231 -100.35 5.58 -38.16
C ASN A 231 -100.51 4.11 -37.71
N LYS A 232 -99.72 3.63 -36.73
CA LYS A 232 -100.18 2.48 -35.91
C LYS A 232 -99.51 2.21 -34.55
N GLU A 233 -98.33 2.72 -34.21
CA GLU A 233 -97.68 2.30 -32.94
C GLU A 233 -97.26 3.42 -31.98
N THR A 234 -97.91 4.58 -32.05
CA THR A 234 -97.89 5.63 -31.03
C THR A 234 -98.57 5.25 -29.69
N VAL A 235 -98.92 3.98 -29.41
CA VAL A 235 -99.78 3.65 -28.26
C VAL A 235 -99.17 2.70 -27.23
N LYS A 236 -97.94 2.21 -27.37
CA LYS A 236 -97.33 1.40 -26.30
C LYS A 236 -95.93 1.90 -25.90
N GLN A 237 -95.93 2.66 -24.80
CA GLN A 237 -94.90 2.64 -23.75
C GLN A 237 -93.59 3.39 -24.12
N ALA A 238 -93.37 4.68 -23.84
CA ALA A 238 -94.03 5.62 -22.94
C ALA A 238 -94.35 5.07 -21.55
N GLU A 239 -93.37 4.43 -20.90
CA GLU A 239 -93.28 4.04 -19.48
C GLU A 239 -92.14 3.01 -19.45
N LEU A 240 -91.00 3.15 -18.78
CA LEU A 240 -90.58 3.87 -17.60
C LEU A 240 -89.06 4.03 -17.76
N GLU A 241 -88.53 5.26 -17.71
CA GLU A 241 -87.87 5.81 -16.51
C GLU A 241 -86.60 5.06 -16.10
N LYS A 242 -85.48 5.65 -15.71
CA LYS A 242 -84.97 7.02 -15.48
C LYS A 242 -83.52 6.72 -15.00
N ILE A 243 -82.45 7.26 -15.60
CA ILE A 243 -81.63 8.40 -15.07
C ILE A 243 -80.61 7.94 -13.95
N PRO A 244 -79.42 8.57 -13.75
CA PRO A 244 -78.12 7.98 -14.16
C PRO A 244 -77.03 8.09 -13.05
N VAL A 245 -75.75 7.82 -13.42
CA VAL A 245 -74.46 8.51 -13.09
C VAL A 245 -74.30 9.31 -11.78
N LEU A 246 -73.13 9.21 -11.11
CA LEU A 246 -72.21 10.30 -10.65
C LEU A 246 -71.11 9.76 -9.68
N GLN A 247 -69.81 9.95 -10.03
CA GLN A 247 -68.78 10.84 -9.43
C GLN A 247 -68.19 10.38 -8.08
N GLU A 248 -66.88 10.06 -8.04
CA GLU A 248 -65.73 10.93 -7.66
C GLU A 248 -65.78 11.40 -6.19
N ASP A 249 -64.84 10.89 -5.39
CA ASP A 249 -63.89 11.65 -4.56
C ASP A 249 -62.70 10.73 -4.18
#